data_AF-A0A0B6Z9U9-F1
#
_entry.id   AF-A0A0B6Z9U9-F1
#
_cell.length_a   1.000
_cell.length_b   1.000
_cell.length_c   1.000
_cell.angle_alpha   90.00
_cell.angle_beta   90.00
_cell.angle_gamma   90.00
#
_symmetry.space_group_name_H-M   'P 1'
#
loop_
_entity.id
_entity.type
_entity.pdbx_description
1 polymer ?
#
loop_
_entity_poly.entity_id
_entity_poly.type
_entity_poly.pdbx_seq_one_letter_code
_entity_poly.pdbx_strand_id
1 'polypeptide(L)' 'QLQRCFGVFGQYTPQCTTICVQKRINTRIFRKERNGEVANPAPGTVVDHTFTRRERYDFFIVSQHVRQGTVSP' A
#
# COMPACT_ATOMS: atom_id res chain seq x y z
N GLN A 1 18.33 13.42 5.16
CA GLN A 1 19.20 13.31 3.98
C GLN A 1 18.53 13.86 2.73
N LEU A 2 17.31 13.41 2.37
CA LEU A 2 16.60 13.88 1.16
C LEU A 2 16.38 15.41 1.11
N GLN A 3 16.06 16.02 2.26
CA GLN A 3 15.89 17.48 2.37
C GLN A 3 17.15 18.29 2.02
N ARG A 4 18.36 17.71 2.13
CA ARG A 4 19.60 18.41 1.75
C ARG A 4 19.70 18.63 0.25
N CYS A 5 19.11 17.75 -0.56
CA CYS A 5 19.05 17.93 -2.02
C CYS A 5 18.22 19.15 -2.42
N PHE A 6 17.32 19.63 -1.56
CA PHE A 6 16.49 20.80 -1.87
C PHE A 6 17.28 22.11 -1.90
N GLY A 7 18.43 22.18 -1.24
CA GLY A 7 19.33 23.34 -1.32
C GLY A 7 19.93 23.59 -2.70
N VAL A 8 19.88 22.59 -3.61
CA VAL A 8 20.38 22.73 -4.99
C VAL A 8 19.42 23.56 -5.86
N PHE A 9 18.14 23.65 -5.50
CA PHE A 9 17.12 24.32 -6.32
C PHE A 9 17.00 25.83 -6.05
N GLY A 10 17.93 26.42 -5.29
CA GLY A 10 17.97 27.87 -5.04
C GLY A 10 16.71 28.37 -4.31
N GLN A 11 15.91 29.22 -4.98
CA GLN A 11 14.66 29.78 -4.43
C GLN A 11 13.42 28.88 -4.64
N TYR A 12 13.55 27.75 -5.34
CA TYR A 12 12.43 26.83 -5.56
C TYR A 12 12.24 25.89 -4.38
N THR A 13 11.02 25.87 -3.83
CA THR A 13 10.62 25.00 -2.72
C THR A 13 9.74 23.86 -3.24
N PRO A 14 10.32 22.71 -3.65
CA PRO A 14 9.53 21.59 -4.15
C PRO A 14 8.67 20.98 -3.05
N GLN A 15 7.43 20.64 -3.38
CA GLN A 15 6.62 19.76 -2.54
C GLN A 15 7.17 18.33 -2.65
N CYS A 16 7.40 17.69 -1.51
CA CYS A 16 7.96 16.34 -1.43
C CYS A 16 7.05 15.43 -0.63
N THR A 17 6.68 14.30 -1.22
CA THR A 17 5.94 13.23 -0.54
C THR A 17 6.77 11.96 -0.55
N THR A 18 7.05 11.43 0.64
CA THR A 18 7.77 10.17 0.79
C THR A 18 6.79 9.07 1.13
N ILE A 19 6.77 8.00 0.32
CA ILE A 19 5.92 6.83 0.55
C ILE A 19 6.83 5.65 0.89
N CYS A 20 6.67 5.11 2.10
CA CYS A 20 7.38 3.90 2.52
C CYS A 20 6.60 2.66 2.08
N VAL A 21 7.20 1.81 1.26
CA VAL A 21 6.58 0.56 0.78
C VAL A 21 7.10 -0.61 1.61
N GLN A 22 6.20 -1.33 2.27
CA GLN A 22 6.53 -2.54 3.03
C GLN A 22 5.96 -3.78 2.34
N LYS A 23 6.81 -4.52 1.61
CA LYS A 23 6.38 -5.72 0.87
C LYS A 23 6.25 -6.99 1.73
N ARG A 24 6.91 -7.01 2.90
CA ARG A 24 6.89 -8.16 3.82
C ARG A 24 6.08 -7.81 5.07
N ILE A 25 4.78 -8.04 4.96
CA ILE A 25 3.79 -7.84 6.02
C ILE A 25 3.06 -9.16 6.31
N ASN A 26 2.52 -9.30 7.52
CA ASN A 26 1.74 -10.47 7.91
C ASN A 26 0.24 -10.33 7.60
N THR A 27 -0.21 -9.13 7.20
CA THR A 27 -1.60 -8.86 6.83
C THR A 27 -1.95 -9.60 5.55
N ARG A 28 -3.04 -10.37 5.57
CA ARG A 28 -3.58 -11.06 4.39
C ARG A 28 -4.98 -10.52 4.11
N ILE A 29 -5.22 -10.11 2.87
CA ILE A 29 -6.51 -9.56 2.42
C ILE A 29 -7.17 -10.61 1.52
N PHE A 30 -8.44 -10.91 1.80
CA PHE A 30 -9.24 -11.85 1.05
C PHE A 30 -10.57 -11.23 0.65
N ARG A 31 -11.06 -11.55 -0.54
CA ARG A 31 -12.41 -11.21 -0.97
C ARG A 31 -13.36 -12.34 -0.55
N LYS A 32 -14.46 -11.99 0.12
CA LYS A 32 -15.51 -12.92 0.49
C LYS A 32 -16.41 -13.20 -0.71
N GLU A 33 -16.55 -14.46 -1.09
CA GLU A 33 -17.46 -14.90 -2.16
C GLU A 33 -18.86 -15.23 -1.61
N ARG A 34 -19.86 -15.25 -2.50
CA ARG A 34 -21.27 -15.48 -2.12
C ARG A 34 -21.52 -16.86 -1.51
N ASN A 35 -20.70 -17.85 -1.87
CA ASN A 35 -20.75 -19.23 -1.39
C ASN A 35 -20.01 -19.44 -0.05
N GLY A 36 -19.46 -18.38 0.56
CA GLY A 36 -18.68 -18.47 1.79
C GLY A 36 -17.20 -18.82 1.56
N GLU A 37 -16.79 -19.04 0.31
CA GLU A 37 -15.38 -19.21 -0.03
C GLU A 37 -14.63 -17.87 0.01
N VAL A 38 -13.30 -17.98 0.07
CA VAL A 38 -12.40 -16.83 0.03
C VAL A 38 -11.57 -16.87 -1.24
N ALA A 39 -11.53 -15.75 -1.93
CA ALA A 39 -10.72 -15.57 -3.13
C ALA A 39 -9.65 -14.48 -2.90
N ASN A 40 -8.59 -14.52 -3.70
CA ASN A 40 -7.67 -13.39 -3.74
C ASN A 40 -8.41 -12.14 -4.27
N PRO A 41 -8.17 -10.98 -3.66
CA PRO A 41 -8.69 -9.71 -4.18
C PRO A 41 -8.15 -9.45 -5.59
N ALA A 42 -8.91 -8.68 -6.38
CA ALA A 42 -8.49 -8.30 -7.72
C ALA A 42 -7.25 -7.39 -7.67
N PRO A 43 -6.38 -7.42 -8.69
CA PRO A 43 -5.30 -6.45 -8.81
C PRO A 43 -5.89 -5.03 -8.86
N GLY A 44 -5.26 -4.09 -8.16
CA GLY A 44 -5.75 -2.74 -7.97
C GLY A 44 -6.69 -2.57 -6.77
N THR A 45 -6.95 -3.62 -5.98
CA THR A 45 -7.71 -3.47 -4.73
C THR A 45 -6.90 -2.63 -3.74
N VAL A 46 -7.45 -1.48 -3.34
CA VAL A 46 -6.90 -0.60 -2.32
C VAL A 46 -7.72 -0.75 -1.04
N VAL A 47 -7.04 -0.90 0.09
CA VAL A 47 -7.67 -0.95 1.42
C VAL A 47 -7.05 0.15 2.29
N ASP A 48 -7.88 1.14 2.62
CA ASP A 48 -7.54 2.37 3.36
C ASP A 48 -8.25 2.48 4.72
N HIS A 49 -9.14 1.53 5.04
CA HIS A 49 -10.00 1.56 6.22
C HIS A 49 -9.90 0.26 7.03
N THR A 50 -10.33 0.32 8.29
CA THR A 50 -10.45 -0.82 9.25
C THR A 50 -9.14 -1.40 9.79
N PHE A 51 -8.08 -1.51 8.98
CA PHE A 51 -6.78 -2.09 9.38
C PHE A 51 -5.61 -1.11 9.32
N THR A 52 -5.89 0.13 8.94
CA THR A 52 -4.97 1.27 8.93
C THR A 52 -4.82 1.83 10.35
N ARG A 53 -3.60 2.24 10.72
CA ARG A 53 -3.39 2.83 12.05
C ARG A 53 -4.04 4.22 12.05
N ARG A 54 -4.99 4.49 12.96
CA ARG A 54 -5.70 5.79 13.04
C ARG A 54 -4.78 7.02 13.06
N GLU A 55 -3.54 6.86 13.51
CA GLU A 55 -2.54 7.93 13.62
C GLU A 55 -1.62 8.06 12.39
N ARG A 56 -1.76 7.21 11.36
CA ARG A 56 -0.90 7.19 10.18
C ARG A 56 -1.73 7.20 8.91
N TYR A 57 -1.25 7.91 7.90
CA TYR A 57 -1.75 7.78 6.53
C TYR A 57 -1.08 6.55 5.89
N ASP A 58 -1.66 5.36 6.12
CA ASP A 58 -1.28 4.11 5.48
C ASP A 58 -2.42 3.56 4.60
N PHE A 59 -2.05 2.77 3.60
CA PHE A 59 -2.97 2.03 2.75
C PHE A 59 -2.29 0.75 2.26
N PHE A 60 -3.09 -0.28 2.00
CA PHE A 60 -2.63 -1.51 1.36
C PHE A 60 -3.08 -1.52 -0.10
N ILE A 61 -2.23 -1.98 -1.01
CA ILE A 61 -2.56 -2.09 -2.43
C ILE A 61 -2.16 -3.47 -2.96
N VAL A 62 -3.15 -4.20 -3.46
CA VAL A 62 -2.92 -5.48 -4.14
C VAL A 62 -2.45 -5.17 -5.56
N SER A 63 -1.14 -5.06 -5.74
CA SER A 63 -0.54 -4.61 -7.01
C SER A 63 -0.48 -5.67 -8.11
N GLN A 64 -0.58 -6.96 -7.77
CA GLN A 64 -0.35 -8.05 -8.72
C GLN A 64 -1.36 -9.18 -8.58
N HIS A 65 -1.74 -9.77 -9.72
CA HIS A 65 -2.54 -10.99 -9.77
C HIS A 65 -1.64 -12.21 -9.61
N VAL A 66 -1.83 -13.01 -8.56
CA VAL A 66 -1.14 -14.30 -8.41
C VAL A 66 -2.06 -15.46 -8.79
N ARG A 67 -1.52 -16.41 -9.55
CA ARG A 67 -2.22 -17.62 -10.03
C ARG A 67 -2.24 -18.75 -8.99
N GLN A 68 -1.37 -18.71 -7.98
CA GLN A 68 -1.27 -19.71 -6.91
C GLN A 68 -0.77 -19.06 -5.62
N GLY A 69 -1.35 -19.42 -4.47
CA GLY A 69 -1.02 -18.87 -3.16
C GLY A 69 -1.81 -17.59 -2.81
N THR A 70 -1.55 -17.01 -1.63
CA THR A 70 -2.18 -15.77 -1.16
C THR A 70 -1.32 -14.57 -1.54
N VAL A 71 -1.94 -13.52 -2.10
CA VAL A 71 -1.23 -12.26 -2.37
C VAL A 71 -0.85 -11.64 -1.02
N SER A 72 0.44 -11.38 -0.80
CA SER A 72 0.84 -10.42 0.24
C SER A 72 0.57 -9.01 -0.32
N PRO A 73 -0.35 -8.24 0.30
CA PRO A 73 -0.62 -6.87 -0.08
C PRO A 73 0.58 -5.94 0.13
#